data_AF-A0A9W7MTU8-F1
#
_entry.id   AF-A0A9W7MTU8-F1
#
_cell.length_a   1.000
_cell.length_b   1.000
_cell.length_c   1.000
_cell.angle_alpha   90.00
_cell.angle_beta   90.00
_cell.angle_gamma   90.00
#
_symmetry.space_group_name_H-M   'P 1'
#
loop_
_entity.id
_entity.type
_entity.pdbx_description
1 polymer ?
#
loop_
_entity_poly.entity_id
_entity_poly.type
_entity_poly.pdbx_seq_one_letter_code
_entity_poly.pdbx_strand_id
1 'polypeptide(L)'
;MPHSSTMATHSGIPLTFTVRRCKPEFVAPAKPTPCEQKLLSDIDDQASLRFQAPLVHFYRHQPSMEGKHPAEVIRTALAQTLVLYYPFAGRLREGANGKLIVDCNGEGVLFIKADVDVLSKLSKLQTVFILMKVLV
;
A
#
# COMPACT_ATOMS: atom_id res chain seq x y z
N MET A 1 -50.65 5.83 -21.38
CA MET A 1 -49.89 4.74 -20.76
C MET A 1 -48.63 5.31 -20.13
N PRO A 2 -48.56 5.53 -18.81
CA PRO A 2 -47.29 5.80 -18.14
C PRO A 2 -46.67 4.48 -17.67
N HIS A 3 -45.48 4.16 -18.18
CA HIS A 3 -44.67 3.05 -17.67
C HIS A 3 -44.10 3.42 -16.30
N SER A 4 -44.72 2.91 -15.24
CA SER A 4 -44.14 2.93 -13.89
C SER A 4 -43.05 1.85 -13.84
N SER A 5 -41.78 2.27 -13.79
CA SER A 5 -40.66 1.36 -13.55
C SER A 5 -40.33 1.36 -12.07
N THR A 6 -40.79 0.32 -11.37
CA THR A 6 -40.43 0.07 -9.97
C THR A 6 -38.98 -0.40 -9.90
N MET A 7 -38.06 0.43 -9.40
CA MET A 7 -36.73 -0.05 -9.02
C MET A 7 -36.86 -0.97 -7.81
N ALA A 8 -36.50 -2.24 -7.98
CA ALA A 8 -36.34 -3.16 -6.86
C ALA A 8 -35.15 -2.69 -6.01
N THR A 9 -35.43 -2.15 -4.84
CA THR A 9 -34.42 -1.91 -3.80
C THR A 9 -33.93 -3.26 -3.29
N HIS A 10 -32.72 -3.64 -3.71
CA HIS A 10 -32.06 -4.85 -3.24
C HIS A 10 -31.79 -4.70 -1.74
N SER A 11 -32.57 -5.40 -0.91
CA SER A 11 -32.40 -5.47 0.55
C SER A 11 -31.20 -6.34 0.92
N GLY A 12 -30.00 -5.89 0.57
CA GLY A 12 -28.77 -6.53 1.04
C GLY A 12 -28.54 -6.20 2.51
N ILE A 13 -28.48 -7.22 3.38
CA ILE A 13 -27.97 -7.09 4.75
C ILE A 13 -26.55 -6.47 4.66
N PRO A 14 -26.23 -5.42 5.45
CA PRO A 14 -24.90 -4.84 5.46
C PRO A 14 -23.85 -5.91 5.74
N LEU A 15 -22.89 -6.04 4.84
CA LEU A 15 -21.73 -6.90 5.04
C LEU A 15 -20.88 -6.31 6.17
N THR A 16 -20.97 -6.91 7.34
CA THR A 16 -20.12 -6.61 8.48
C THR A 16 -18.95 -7.60 8.50
N PHE A 17 -17.74 -7.07 8.62
CA PHE A 17 -16.53 -7.85 8.81
C PHE A 17 -15.63 -7.13 9.80
N THR A 18 -14.84 -7.90 10.54
CA THR A 18 -13.87 -7.35 11.49
C THR A 18 -12.48 -7.42 10.88
N VAL A 19 -11.75 -6.31 10.90
CA VAL A 19 -10.36 -6.25 10.47
C VAL A 19 -9.46 -6.20 11.71
N ARG A 20 -8.60 -7.19 11.86
CA ARG A 20 -7.58 -7.23 12.91
C ARG A 20 -6.24 -6.82 12.31
N ARG A 21 -5.76 -5.63 12.68
CA ARG A 21 -4.45 -5.12 12.26
C ARG A 21 -3.36 -5.70 13.15
N CYS A 22 -2.29 -6.21 12.53
CA CYS A 22 -1.07 -6.60 13.22
C CYS A 22 -0.23 -5.36 13.58
N LYS A 23 0.83 -5.56 14.37
CA LYS A 23 1.78 -4.50 14.68
C LYS A 23 2.42 -3.99 13.37
N PRO A 24 2.61 -2.66 13.23
CA PRO A 24 3.37 -2.12 12.10
C PRO A 24 4.84 -2.54 12.14
N GLU A 25 5.41 -2.81 10.97
CA GLU A 25 6.81 -3.17 10.79
C GLU A 25 7.44 -2.35 9.67
N PHE A 26 8.76 -2.18 9.68
CA PHE A 26 9.49 -1.63 8.54
C PHE A 26 10.06 -2.75 7.68
N VAL A 27 9.86 -2.63 6.36
CA VAL A 27 10.47 -3.51 5.36
C VAL A 27 11.63 -2.76 4.73
N ALA A 28 12.84 -3.13 5.13
CA ALA A 28 14.08 -2.61 4.55
C ALA A 28 14.40 -3.28 3.20
N PRO A 29 15.28 -2.67 2.38
CA PRO A 29 15.80 -3.32 1.18
C PRO A 29 16.46 -4.67 1.52
N ALA A 30 16.26 -5.68 0.67
CA ALA A 30 16.78 -7.03 0.90
C ALA A 30 18.32 -7.13 0.78
N LYS A 31 18.97 -6.09 0.26
CA LYS A 31 20.43 -5.96 0.10
C LYS A 31 20.83 -4.52 0.44
N PRO A 32 22.10 -4.29 0.83
CA PRO A 32 22.60 -2.93 1.00
C PRO A 32 22.37 -2.07 -0.24
N THR A 33 21.98 -0.82 -0.01
CA THR A 33 21.73 0.20 -1.04
C THR A 33 22.64 1.41 -0.79
N PRO A 34 22.91 2.25 -1.80
CA PRO A 34 23.65 3.49 -1.58
C PRO A 34 23.02 4.34 -0.47
N CYS A 35 23.87 4.86 0.42
CA CYS A 35 23.47 5.80 1.45
C CYS A 35 23.82 7.22 0.98
N GLU A 36 22.83 7.96 0.51
CA GLU A 36 23.01 9.28 -0.10
C GLU A 36 21.78 10.17 0.05
N GLN A 37 21.91 11.43 -0.35
CA GLN A 37 20.80 12.36 -0.45
C GLN A 37 20.47 12.58 -1.92
N LYS A 38 19.18 12.51 -2.26
CA LYS A 38 18.69 12.81 -3.59
C LYS A 38 17.77 14.02 -3.58
N LEU A 39 18.13 15.02 -4.37
CA LEU A 39 17.23 16.11 -4.70
C LEU A 39 16.14 15.57 -5.64
N LEU A 40 14.88 15.86 -5.33
CA LEU A 40 13.79 15.59 -6.26
C LEU A 40 13.77 16.61 -7.40
N SER A 41 13.01 16.32 -8.44
CA SER A 41 12.87 17.24 -9.57
C SER A 41 12.04 18.46 -9.17
N ASP A 42 12.13 19.55 -9.93
CA ASP A 42 11.32 20.75 -9.67
C ASP A 42 9.82 20.50 -9.90
N ILE A 43 9.46 19.43 -10.63
CA ILE A 43 8.07 19.00 -10.78
C ILE A 43 7.53 18.51 -9.42
N ASP A 44 8.33 17.75 -8.68
CA ASP A 44 7.94 17.16 -7.38
C ASP A 44 7.82 18.24 -6.28
N ASP A 45 8.53 19.38 -6.42
CA ASP A 45 8.47 20.46 -5.44
C ASP A 45 7.08 21.14 -5.35
N GLN A 46 6.21 20.92 -6.34
CA GLN A 46 4.87 21.50 -6.40
C GLN A 46 4.01 21.10 -5.20
N ALA A 47 3.56 22.10 -4.43
CA ALA A 47 2.75 21.88 -3.24
C ALA A 47 1.47 21.08 -3.47
N SER A 48 0.88 21.15 -4.67
CA SER A 48 -0.31 20.37 -5.06
C SER A 48 -0.06 18.88 -5.16
N LEU A 49 1.19 18.44 -5.31
CA LEU A 49 1.57 17.03 -5.40
C LEU A 49 1.86 16.40 -4.03
N ARG A 50 2.07 17.23 -3.00
CA ARG A 50 2.45 16.83 -1.63
C ARG A 50 1.29 16.23 -0.83
N PHE A 51 0.75 15.12 -1.30
CA PHE A 51 -0.29 14.35 -0.64
C PHE A 51 0.06 12.86 -0.64
N GLN A 52 -0.60 12.11 0.24
CA GLN A 52 -0.47 10.66 0.27
C GLN A 52 -1.62 10.03 -0.52
N ALA A 53 -1.31 9.36 -1.63
CA ALA A 53 -2.30 8.68 -2.46
C ALA A 53 -2.66 7.30 -1.88
N PRO A 54 -3.88 7.07 -1.37
CA PRO A 54 -4.30 5.74 -0.91
C PRO A 54 -4.67 4.85 -2.10
N LEU A 55 -4.06 3.67 -2.20
CA LEU A 55 -4.38 2.66 -3.20
C LEU A 55 -4.80 1.36 -2.52
N VAL A 56 -5.83 0.69 -3.08
CA VAL A 56 -6.31 -0.61 -2.61
C VAL A 56 -6.37 -1.57 -3.78
N HIS A 57 -5.69 -2.71 -3.66
CA HIS A 57 -5.68 -3.76 -4.67
C HIS A 57 -6.35 -5.01 -4.12
N PHE A 58 -7.28 -5.58 -4.90
CA PHE A 58 -7.97 -6.82 -4.59
C PHE A 58 -7.46 -7.94 -5.48
N TYR A 59 -7.05 -9.04 -4.86
CA TYR A 59 -6.57 -10.22 -5.58
C TYR A 59 -7.51 -11.40 -5.30
N ARG A 60 -7.86 -12.12 -6.37
CA ARG A 60 -8.57 -13.39 -6.25
C ARG A 60 -7.60 -14.46 -5.77
N HIS A 61 -8.09 -15.38 -4.96
CA HIS A 61 -7.33 -16.58 -4.59
C HIS A 61 -6.91 -17.36 -5.86
N GLN A 62 -5.67 -17.83 -5.87
CA GLN A 62 -5.12 -18.68 -6.92
C GLN A 62 -4.57 -19.98 -6.31
N PRO A 63 -4.81 -21.16 -6.92
CA PRO A 63 -4.28 -22.43 -6.41
C PRO A 63 -2.75 -22.47 -6.28
N SER A 64 -2.03 -21.70 -7.11
CA SER A 64 -0.57 -21.55 -7.05
C SER A 64 -0.07 -20.87 -5.76
N MET A 65 -0.96 -20.27 -4.99
CA MET A 65 -0.70 -19.61 -3.71
C MET A 65 -1.04 -20.49 -2.51
N GLU A 66 -1.39 -21.76 -2.74
CA GLU A 66 -1.65 -22.72 -1.67
C GLU A 66 -0.45 -22.80 -0.71
N GLY A 67 -0.74 -22.78 0.60
CA GLY A 67 0.29 -22.74 1.64
C GLY A 67 1.10 -21.44 1.77
N LYS A 68 0.87 -20.42 0.92
CA LYS A 68 1.57 -19.13 1.01
C LYS A 68 0.69 -18.06 1.64
N HIS A 69 1.24 -17.36 2.62
CA HIS A 69 0.57 -16.21 3.20
C HIS A 69 0.79 -14.96 2.30
N PRO A 70 -0.26 -14.34 1.73
CA PRO A 70 -0.11 -13.25 0.76
C PRO A 70 0.70 -12.06 1.29
N ALA A 71 0.49 -11.71 2.56
CA ALA A 71 1.26 -10.63 3.19
C ALA A 71 2.77 -10.92 3.21
N GLU A 72 3.19 -12.17 3.41
CA GLU A 72 4.61 -12.53 3.44
C GLU A 72 5.23 -12.52 2.04
N VAL A 73 4.45 -12.94 1.03
CA VAL A 73 4.86 -12.87 -0.37
C VAL A 73 5.10 -11.42 -0.77
N ILE A 74 4.19 -10.52 -0.41
CA ILE A 74 4.30 -9.09 -0.74
C ILE A 74 5.41 -8.43 0.07
N ARG A 75 5.54 -8.74 1.36
CA ARG A 75 6.65 -8.28 2.20
C ARG A 75 8.01 -8.63 1.59
N THR A 76 8.16 -9.87 1.12
CA THR A 76 9.39 -10.36 0.48
C THR A 76 9.64 -9.66 -0.85
N ALA A 77 8.62 -9.57 -1.71
CA ALA A 77 8.73 -8.90 -3.01
C ALA A 77 9.06 -7.41 -2.85
N LEU A 78 8.49 -6.75 -1.83
CA LEU A 78 8.75 -5.35 -1.50
C LEU A 78 10.20 -5.14 -1.08
N ALA A 79 10.74 -5.96 -0.18
CA ALA A 79 12.15 -5.89 0.22
C ALA A 79 13.10 -6.04 -0.99
N GLN A 80 12.80 -6.97 -1.91
CA GLN A 80 13.58 -7.16 -3.13
C GLN A 80 13.47 -5.97 -4.08
N THR A 81 12.26 -5.43 -4.25
CA THR A 81 11.99 -4.27 -5.12
C THR A 81 12.71 -3.02 -4.62
N LEU A 82 12.75 -2.81 -3.29
CA LEU A 82 13.43 -1.69 -2.67
C LEU A 82 14.95 -1.69 -2.87
N VAL A 83 15.56 -2.77 -3.35
CA VAL A 83 16.97 -2.72 -3.79
C VAL A 83 17.12 -1.87 -5.05
N LEU A 84 16.19 -2.00 -5.99
CA LEU A 84 16.18 -1.23 -7.25
C LEU A 84 15.56 0.16 -7.06
N TYR A 85 14.58 0.27 -6.17
CA TYR A 85 13.82 1.49 -5.87
C TYR A 85 14.18 2.05 -4.48
N TYR A 86 15.46 2.01 -4.12
CA TYR A 86 15.94 2.35 -2.77
C TYR A 86 15.59 3.74 -2.24
N PRO A 87 15.36 4.80 -3.06
CA PRO A 87 14.89 6.07 -2.50
C PRO A 87 13.57 5.94 -1.75
N PHE A 88 12.70 4.99 -2.12
CA PHE A 88 11.45 4.74 -1.40
C PHE A 88 11.65 4.16 0.01
N ALA A 89 12.81 3.56 0.28
CA ALA A 89 13.19 3.11 1.62
C ALA A 89 13.78 4.23 2.49
N GLY A 90 13.88 5.46 1.97
CA GLY A 90 14.47 6.60 2.64
C GLY A 90 13.49 7.43 3.47
N ARG A 91 13.90 8.66 3.81
CA ARG A 91 13.08 9.67 4.48
C ARG A 91 13.06 10.96 3.67
N LEU A 92 11.85 11.41 3.36
CA LEU A 92 11.65 12.69 2.69
C LEU A 92 11.83 13.83 3.72
N ARG A 93 12.56 14.86 3.31
CA ARG A 93 12.77 16.10 4.06
C ARG A 93 12.63 17.30 3.13
N GLU A 94 12.28 18.43 3.73
CA GLU A 94 12.21 19.71 3.04
C GLU A 94 13.44 20.54 3.38
N GLY A 95 14.14 21.01 2.36
CA GLY A 95 15.31 21.86 2.45
C GLY A 95 14.96 23.35 2.30
N ALA A 96 15.99 24.17 2.03
CA ALA A 96 15.80 25.59 1.77
C ALA A 96 14.86 25.82 0.56
N ASN A 97 14.05 26.88 0.62
CA ASN A 97 13.09 27.27 -0.42
C ASN A 97 12.09 26.17 -0.80
N GLY A 98 11.83 25.23 0.11
CA GLY A 98 10.87 24.15 -0.10
C GLY A 98 11.37 23.01 -0.98
N LYS A 99 12.68 22.94 -1.29
CA LYS A 99 13.26 21.88 -2.11
C LYS A 99 13.12 20.52 -1.43
N LEU A 100 12.55 19.54 -2.11
CA LEU A 100 12.40 18.18 -1.57
C LEU A 100 13.68 17.36 -1.72
N ILE A 101 14.07 16.68 -0.64
CA ILE A 101 15.27 15.85 -0.54
C ILE A 101 14.88 14.51 0.08
N VAL A 102 15.32 13.41 -0.54
CA VAL A 102 15.21 12.07 0.03
C VAL A 102 16.54 11.65 0.63
N ASP A 103 16.55 11.42 1.93
CA ASP A 103 17.63 10.72 2.61
C ASP A 103 17.50 9.23 2.36
N CYS A 104 18.29 8.70 1.43
CA CYS A 104 18.31 7.29 1.08
C CYS A 104 19.08 6.51 2.17
N ASN A 105 18.50 6.38 3.37
CA ASN A 105 19.13 5.74 4.53
C ASN A 105 18.76 4.25 4.73
N GLY A 106 17.94 3.70 3.84
CA GLY A 106 17.57 2.28 3.85
C GLY A 106 16.70 1.86 5.04
N GLU A 107 16.14 2.79 5.82
CA GLU A 107 15.27 2.47 6.97
C GLU A 107 14.03 1.66 6.59
N GLY A 108 13.64 1.71 5.31
CA GLY A 108 12.55 0.91 4.77
C GLY A 108 11.19 1.58 4.85
N VAL A 109 10.17 0.84 4.42
CA VAL A 109 8.79 1.30 4.28
C VAL A 109 7.89 0.65 5.34
N LEU A 110 6.90 1.41 5.82
CA LEU A 110 5.93 0.91 6.78
C LEU A 110 5.02 -0.15 6.14
N PHE A 111 4.96 -1.32 6.73
CA PHE A 111 4.15 -2.45 6.31
C PHE A 111 3.26 -2.90 7.48
N ILE A 112 1.96 -3.09 7.21
CA ILE A 112 0.99 -3.49 8.22
C ILE A 112 0.17 -4.64 7.64
N LYS A 113 0.38 -5.84 8.17
CA LYS A 113 -0.50 -6.98 7.91
C LYS A 113 -1.84 -6.75 8.61
N ALA A 114 -2.93 -7.18 7.97
CA ALA A 114 -4.23 -7.26 8.60
C ALA A 114 -4.92 -8.55 8.18
N ASP A 115 -5.63 -9.16 9.12
CA ASP A 115 -6.51 -10.30 8.87
C ASP A 115 -7.96 -9.80 8.87
N VAL A 116 -8.80 -10.41 8.04
CA VAL A 116 -10.23 -10.08 7.98
C VAL A 116 -11.02 -11.33 8.33
N ASP A 117 -11.79 -11.25 9.41
CA ASP A 117 -12.74 -12.28 9.78
C ASP A 117 -14.03 -12.00 9.00
N VAL A 118 -14.22 -12.69 7.87
CA VAL A 118 -15.42 -12.59 7.06
C VAL A 118 -16.38 -13.71 7.40
N LEU A 119 -17.66 -13.37 7.64
CA LEU A 119 -18.76 -14.33 7.52
C LEU A 119 -18.69 -15.01 6.14
N SER A 120 -18.86 -16.34 6.11
CA SER A 120 -18.50 -17.32 5.07
C SER A 120 -18.77 -17.02 3.58
N LYS A 121 -19.41 -15.90 3.23
CA LYS A 121 -19.74 -15.50 1.83
C LYS A 121 -18.65 -14.69 1.10
N LEU A 122 -17.68 -14.04 1.76
CA LEU A 122 -16.52 -13.38 1.07
C LEU A 122 -15.17 -14.07 1.32
N SER A 123 -15.14 -15.35 1.68
CA SER A 123 -13.89 -16.13 1.88
C SER A 123 -12.95 -16.20 0.66
N LYS A 124 -13.29 -15.53 -0.45
CA LYS A 124 -12.57 -15.55 -1.74
C LYS A 124 -11.72 -14.29 -2.01
N LEU A 125 -11.74 -13.29 -1.14
CA LEU A 125 -11.01 -12.04 -1.34
C LEU A 125 -9.90 -11.89 -0.30
N GLN A 126 -8.65 -11.96 -0.75
CA GLN A 126 -7.50 -11.59 0.04
C GLN A 126 -7.23 -10.11 -0.23
N THR A 127 -7.51 -9.27 0.77
CA THR A 127 -7.25 -7.83 0.66
C THR A 127 -5.83 -7.57 1.16
N VAL A 128 -5.01 -6.95 0.34
CA VAL A 128 -3.70 -6.46 0.77
C VAL A 128 -3.72 -4.94 0.68
N PHE A 129 -3.56 -4.29 1.82
CA PHE A 129 -3.35 -2.86 1.89
C PHE A 129 -1.86 -2.59 1.66
N ILE A 130 -1.51 -2.09 0.48
CA ILE A 130 -0.18 -1.51 0.25
C ILE A 130 -0.34 0.01 0.40
N LEU A 131 -0.02 0.52 1.58
CA LEU A 131 0.15 1.95 1.75
C LEU A 131 1.51 2.32 1.15
N MET A 132 1.57 2.52 -0.16
CA MET A 132 2.75 3.16 -0.74
C MET A 132 2.76 4.60 -0.22
N LYS A 133 3.77 4.91 0.59
CA LYS A 133 4.10 6.28 0.97
C LYS A 133 4.82 6.91 -0.22
N VAL A 134 4.09 7.16 -1.30
CA VAL A 134 4.54 8.09 -2.33
C VAL A 134 4.02 9.45 -1.85
N LEU A 135 4.88 10.22 -1.19
CA LEU A 135 4.78 11.66 -1.41
C LEU A 135 5.33 11.83 -2.82
N VAL A 136 4.50 12.35 -3.72
CA VAL A 136 5.05 13.14 -4.82
C VAL A 136 5.29 14.54 -4.26
#